data_AF-A0AAV8Y9G4-F1
#
_entry.id   AF-A0AAV8Y9G4-F1
#
_cell.length_a   1.000
_cell.length_b   1.000
_cell.length_c   1.000
_cell.angle_alpha   90.00
_cell.angle_beta   90.00
_cell.angle_gamma   90.00
#
_symmetry.space_group_name_H-M   'P 1'
#
loop_
_entity.id
_entity.type
_entity.pdbx_description
1 polymer ?
#
loop_
_entity_poly.entity_id
_entity_poly.type
_entity_poly.pdbx_seq_one_letter_code
_entity_poly.pdbx_strand_id
1 'polypeptide(L)'
;MKKTYTLQCEVAKTVKNVTEPVKMLSTVIKFCTGDYLQSTLTSLYSICYRSQEKQLPIYIEILSKKAVSARKHSVFLSCALLNFNYTINLLRTANQSNVSSQKHIFSATLQYFQKNPSQDLFDMVISNMNMIVENDTETLDKLSFTKVPRRYRVVYVEKCWEFFENIRKNEVKVNKYLRSLLIIILHSTDILVSLSPEFCKHIINHYFKEQHDDLLNMELFVCNILRYRDVEQTENFRFVFEIISMFKANNERERIKTFF
;
A
#
# COMPACT_ATOMS: atom_id res chain seq x y z
N MET A 1 -11.13 -28.82 33.24
CA MET A 1 -10.86 -27.70 32.30
C MET A 1 -10.04 -28.12 31.08
N LYS A 2 -8.79 -28.60 31.22
CA LYS A 2 -7.91 -28.90 30.05
C LYS A 2 -8.51 -29.93 29.07
N LYS A 3 -9.09 -31.04 29.55
CA LYS A 3 -9.73 -32.06 28.70
C LYS A 3 -10.93 -31.53 27.90
N THR A 4 -11.78 -30.73 28.53
CA THR A 4 -12.95 -30.11 27.89
C THR A 4 -12.54 -29.11 26.81
N TYR A 5 -11.53 -28.28 27.11
CA TYR A 5 -10.95 -27.35 26.13
C TYR A 5 -10.37 -28.08 24.92
N THR A 6 -9.56 -29.12 25.14
CA THR A 6 -9.01 -29.95 24.05
C THR A 6 -10.12 -30.57 23.21
N LEU A 7 -11.14 -31.15 23.84
CA LEU A 7 -12.27 -31.73 23.13
C LEU A 7 -13.01 -30.68 22.27
N GLN A 8 -13.25 -29.48 22.81
CA GLN A 8 -13.88 -28.39 22.05
C GLN A 8 -13.04 -27.95 20.85
N CYS A 9 -11.71 -27.88 21.00
CA CYS A 9 -10.81 -27.57 19.89
C CYS A 9 -10.82 -28.67 18.81
N GLU A 10 -10.87 -29.94 19.20
CA GLU A 10 -10.99 -31.04 18.24
C GLU A 10 -12.33 -31.02 17.52
N VAL A 11 -13.43 -30.78 18.25
CA VAL A 11 -14.76 -30.59 17.64
C VAL A 11 -14.73 -29.42 16.65
N ALA A 12 -14.15 -28.27 17.01
CA ALA A 12 -14.08 -27.11 16.12
C ALA A 12 -13.33 -27.42 14.81
N LYS A 13 -12.29 -28.26 14.84
CA LYS A 13 -11.53 -28.70 13.66
C LYS A 13 -12.30 -29.68 12.77
N THR A 14 -13.16 -30.52 13.33
CA THR A 14 -13.90 -31.54 12.55
C THR A 14 -15.06 -30.95 11.77
N VAL A 15 -15.58 -29.78 12.17
CA VAL A 15 -16.70 -29.10 11.49
C VAL A 15 -16.44 -28.86 10.00
N LYS A 16 -15.18 -28.78 9.55
CA LYS A 16 -14.83 -28.68 8.13
C LYS A 16 -15.37 -29.84 7.25
N ASN A 17 -15.61 -31.02 7.84
CA ASN A 17 -15.97 -32.25 7.14
C ASN A 17 -17.48 -32.43 6.94
N VAL A 18 -18.32 -31.47 7.35
CA VAL A 18 -19.77 -31.60 7.25
C VAL A 18 -20.27 -31.58 5.80
N THR A 19 -21.41 -32.23 5.57
CA THR A 19 -22.09 -32.30 4.27
C THR A 19 -22.86 -31.03 3.93
N GLU A 20 -23.33 -30.29 4.94
CA GLU A 20 -24.08 -29.04 4.80
C GLU A 20 -23.31 -27.85 5.42
N PRO A 21 -22.29 -27.29 4.75
CA PRO A 21 -21.39 -26.26 5.29
C PRO A 21 -22.13 -25.05 5.87
N VAL A 22 -23.12 -24.52 5.13
CA VAL A 22 -23.83 -23.28 5.47
C VAL A 22 -24.55 -23.39 6.82
N LYS A 23 -25.15 -24.55 7.13
CA LYS A 23 -25.85 -24.77 8.40
C LYS A 23 -24.88 -24.72 9.60
N MET A 24 -23.59 -24.91 9.36
CA MET A 24 -22.56 -24.90 10.39
C MET A 24 -21.84 -23.56 10.55
N LEU A 25 -22.09 -22.56 9.68
CA LEU A 25 -21.43 -21.25 9.76
C LEU A 25 -21.64 -20.57 11.11
N SER A 26 -22.86 -20.61 11.66
CA SER A 26 -23.18 -20.03 12.96
C SER A 26 -22.38 -20.69 14.09
N THR A 27 -22.25 -22.02 14.05
CA THR A 27 -21.49 -22.81 15.02
C THR A 27 -20.00 -22.50 14.93
N VAL A 28 -19.43 -22.49 13.72
CA VAL A 28 -18.01 -22.18 13.52
C VAL A 28 -17.65 -20.79 14.01
N ILE A 29 -18.49 -19.79 13.70
CA ILE A 29 -18.27 -18.41 14.14
C ILE A 29 -18.29 -18.26 15.67
N LYS A 30 -19.04 -19.10 16.39
CA LYS A 30 -19.00 -19.11 17.86
C LYS A 30 -17.60 -19.48 18.38
N PHE A 31 -16.89 -20.38 17.71
CA PHE A 31 -15.53 -20.76 18.08
C PHE A 31 -14.45 -19.78 17.59
N CYS A 32 -14.79 -18.76 16.79
CA CYS A 32 -13.86 -17.70 16.38
C CYS A 32 -13.60 -16.67 17.50
N THR A 33 -13.22 -17.12 18.70
CA THR A 33 -12.99 -16.27 19.88
C THR A 33 -11.87 -16.82 20.75
N GLY A 34 -11.03 -15.94 21.29
CA GLY A 34 -9.93 -16.32 22.20
C GLY A 34 -9.04 -17.42 21.61
N ASP A 35 -8.65 -18.37 22.45
CA ASP A 35 -7.72 -19.44 22.08
C ASP A 35 -8.33 -20.48 21.12
N TYR A 36 -9.67 -20.56 21.03
CA TYR A 36 -10.36 -21.45 20.09
C TYR A 36 -10.20 -21.01 18.63
N LEU A 37 -9.91 -19.72 18.40
CA LEU A 37 -9.82 -19.17 17.05
C LEU A 37 -8.85 -19.98 16.18
N GLN A 38 -7.64 -20.24 16.70
CA GLN A 38 -6.59 -20.92 15.95
C GLN A 38 -7.00 -22.32 15.49
N SER A 39 -7.68 -23.08 16.36
CA SER A 39 -8.20 -24.41 16.02
C SER A 39 -9.36 -24.37 15.03
N THR A 40 -10.07 -23.24 14.96
CA THR A 40 -11.29 -23.09 14.17
C THR A 40 -11.03 -22.57 12.75
N LEU A 41 -9.90 -21.89 12.51
CA LEU A 41 -9.63 -21.22 11.23
C LEU A 41 -9.79 -22.15 10.03
N THR A 42 -9.23 -23.36 10.08
CA THR A 42 -9.34 -24.32 8.97
C THR A 42 -10.80 -24.66 8.65
N SER A 43 -11.65 -24.81 9.67
CA SER A 43 -13.08 -25.06 9.49
C SER A 43 -13.82 -23.83 8.98
N LEU A 44 -13.50 -22.63 9.49
CA LEU A 44 -14.05 -21.37 9.00
C LEU A 44 -13.80 -21.20 7.51
N TYR A 45 -12.54 -21.33 7.09
CA TYR A 45 -12.19 -21.21 5.68
C TYR A 45 -12.87 -22.29 4.84
N SER A 46 -12.74 -23.56 5.22
CA SER A 46 -13.34 -24.67 4.46
C SER A 46 -14.84 -24.49 4.25
N ILE A 47 -15.56 -24.09 5.29
CA ILE A 47 -17.02 -23.89 5.20
C ILE A 47 -17.36 -22.66 4.36
N CYS A 48 -16.67 -21.54 4.55
CA CYS A 48 -16.93 -20.35 3.76
C CYS A 48 -16.68 -20.60 2.25
N TYR A 49 -15.58 -21.27 1.88
CA TYR A 49 -15.27 -21.61 0.49
C TYR A 49 -16.24 -22.62 -0.13
N ARG A 50 -16.92 -23.44 0.68
CA ARG A 50 -17.92 -24.42 0.22
C ARG A 50 -19.37 -23.89 0.30
N SER A 51 -19.56 -22.66 0.72
CA SER A 51 -20.88 -22.02 0.86
C SER A 51 -21.17 -21.12 -0.33
N GLN A 52 -22.45 -20.91 -0.64
CA GLN A 52 -22.83 -19.99 -1.71
C GLN A 52 -22.60 -18.54 -1.27
N GLU A 53 -22.03 -17.72 -2.15
CA GLU A 53 -21.71 -16.31 -1.87
C GLU A 53 -22.88 -15.57 -1.20
N LYS A 54 -24.09 -15.67 -1.74
CA LYS A 54 -25.29 -14.95 -1.24
C LYS A 54 -25.64 -15.23 0.23
N GLN A 55 -25.13 -16.32 0.81
CA GLN A 55 -25.40 -16.70 2.19
C GLN A 55 -24.34 -16.19 3.16
N LEU A 56 -23.16 -15.78 2.66
CA LEU A 56 -22.01 -15.38 3.48
C LEU A 56 -22.10 -13.99 4.13
N PRO A 57 -22.70 -12.94 3.54
CA PRO A 57 -22.60 -11.57 4.07
C PRO A 57 -22.95 -11.43 5.54
N ILE A 58 -24.05 -12.02 6.01
CA ILE A 58 -24.48 -11.93 7.41
C ILE A 58 -23.45 -12.54 8.38
N TYR A 59 -22.81 -13.63 7.98
CA TYR A 59 -21.82 -14.34 8.80
C TYR A 59 -20.49 -13.58 8.84
N ILE A 60 -20.09 -13.00 7.70
CA ILE A 60 -18.92 -12.13 7.61
C ILE A 60 -19.11 -10.86 8.45
N GLU A 61 -20.30 -10.27 8.43
CA GLU A 61 -20.63 -9.12 9.27
C GLU A 61 -20.50 -9.47 10.77
N ILE A 62 -21.03 -10.62 11.20
CA ILE A 62 -20.88 -11.09 12.59
C ILE A 62 -19.39 -11.28 12.93
N LEU A 63 -18.59 -11.86 12.03
CA LEU A 63 -17.16 -12.06 12.24
C LEU A 63 -16.40 -10.72 12.32
N SER A 64 -16.83 -9.70 11.57
CA SER A 64 -16.20 -8.37 11.55
C SER A 64 -16.35 -7.62 12.90
N LYS A 65 -17.43 -7.90 13.63
CA LYS A 65 -17.73 -7.31 14.94
C LYS A 65 -16.98 -7.98 16.09
N LYS A 66 -16.23 -9.06 15.84
CA LYS A 66 -15.42 -9.74 16.86
C LYS A 66 -14.09 -9.02 17.14
N ALA A 67 -13.31 -9.60 18.05
CA ALA A 67 -11.96 -9.15 18.40
C ALA A 67 -11.05 -9.06 17.16
N VAL A 68 -10.01 -8.22 17.22
CA VAL A 68 -9.08 -7.93 16.10
C VAL A 68 -8.54 -9.19 15.43
N SER A 69 -8.17 -10.20 16.23
CA SER A 69 -7.65 -11.48 15.75
C SER A 69 -8.64 -12.24 14.85
N ALA A 70 -9.94 -12.14 15.11
CA ALA A 70 -10.99 -12.73 14.28
C ALA A 70 -11.39 -11.80 13.12
N ARG A 71 -11.43 -10.49 13.37
CA ARG A 71 -11.83 -9.47 12.38
C ARG A 71 -10.99 -9.52 11.10
N LYS A 72 -9.67 -9.72 11.21
CA LYS A 72 -8.80 -9.84 10.02
C LYS A 72 -9.25 -10.95 9.05
N HIS A 73 -9.85 -12.03 9.57
CA HIS A 73 -10.38 -13.11 8.75
C HIS A 73 -11.67 -12.71 8.04
N SER A 74 -12.52 -11.87 8.64
CA SER A 74 -13.68 -11.29 7.95
C SER A 74 -13.26 -10.45 6.75
N VAL A 75 -12.23 -9.61 6.90
CA VAL A 75 -11.69 -8.79 5.82
C VAL A 75 -11.15 -9.66 4.69
N PHE A 76 -10.32 -10.65 5.03
CA PHE A 76 -9.79 -11.59 4.04
C PHE A 76 -10.89 -12.33 3.29
N LEU A 77 -11.86 -12.92 4.02
CA LEU A 77 -12.95 -13.70 3.43
C LEU A 77 -13.84 -12.83 2.55
N SER A 78 -14.06 -11.56 2.92
CA SER A 78 -14.78 -10.60 2.09
C SER A 78 -14.10 -10.43 0.74
N CYS A 79 -12.81 -10.09 0.76
CA CYS A 79 -12.01 -9.89 -0.44
C CYS A 79 -11.87 -11.16 -1.31
N ALA A 80 -12.07 -12.35 -0.72
CA ALA A 80 -11.91 -13.62 -1.43
C ALA A 80 -13.22 -14.18 -1.99
N LEU A 81 -14.36 -13.94 -1.31
CA LEU A 81 -15.60 -14.68 -1.55
C LEU A 81 -16.82 -13.82 -1.86
N LEU A 82 -16.81 -12.55 -1.46
CA LEU A 82 -17.98 -11.67 -1.64
C LEU A 82 -17.83 -10.83 -2.90
N ASN A 83 -18.96 -10.41 -3.47
CA ASN A 83 -18.96 -9.43 -4.54
C ASN A 83 -18.34 -8.10 -4.11
N PHE A 84 -18.05 -7.32 -5.15
CA PHE A 84 -17.41 -6.02 -5.09
C PHE A 84 -18.09 -5.05 -4.12
N ASN A 85 -19.42 -4.91 -4.19
CA ASN A 85 -20.16 -3.94 -3.39
C ASN A 85 -20.08 -4.24 -1.89
N TYR A 86 -20.27 -5.50 -1.50
CA TYR A 86 -20.11 -5.91 -0.10
C TYR A 86 -18.67 -5.73 0.39
N THR A 87 -17.69 -6.10 -0.44
CA THR A 87 -16.28 -6.00 -0.08
C THR A 87 -15.87 -4.55 0.17
N ILE A 88 -16.24 -3.63 -0.74
CA ILE A 88 -15.97 -2.20 -0.57
C ILE A 88 -16.63 -1.66 0.68
N ASN A 89 -17.90 -1.98 0.92
CA ASN A 89 -18.61 -1.48 2.10
C ASN A 89 -17.93 -1.97 3.40
N LEU A 90 -17.51 -3.23 3.44
CA LEU A 90 -16.80 -3.77 4.59
C LEU A 90 -15.42 -3.11 4.77
N LEU A 91 -14.66 -2.89 3.70
CA LEU A 91 -13.36 -2.20 3.79
C LEU A 91 -13.50 -0.76 4.27
N ARG A 92 -14.55 -0.03 3.85
CA ARG A 92 -14.85 1.34 4.32
C ARG A 92 -15.21 1.41 5.80
N THR A 93 -16.01 0.44 6.26
CA THR A 93 -16.55 0.42 7.64
C THR A 93 -15.66 -0.34 8.62
N ALA A 94 -14.61 -1.03 8.14
CA ALA A 94 -13.75 -1.83 8.98
C ALA A 94 -13.08 -0.94 10.04
N ASN A 95 -13.23 -1.32 11.31
CA ASN A 95 -12.73 -0.53 12.43
C ASN A 95 -11.19 -0.47 12.42
N GLN A 96 -10.67 0.76 12.27
CA GLN A 96 -9.27 1.14 12.19
C GLN A 96 -8.68 1.61 13.54
N SER A 97 -9.26 1.21 14.68
CA SER A 97 -8.90 1.76 15.99
C SER A 97 -7.50 1.43 16.51
N ASN A 98 -6.82 0.43 15.94
CA ASN A 98 -5.45 0.08 16.33
C ASN A 98 -4.56 -0.18 15.11
N VAL A 99 -3.26 0.01 15.31
CA VAL A 99 -2.21 -0.12 14.29
C VAL A 99 -2.28 -1.46 13.55
N SER A 100 -2.48 -2.57 14.27
CA SER A 100 -2.60 -3.89 13.65
C SER A 100 -3.79 -3.97 12.70
N SER A 101 -4.93 -3.40 13.09
CA SER A 101 -6.14 -3.36 12.26
C SER A 101 -5.93 -2.47 11.03
N GLN A 102 -5.30 -1.30 11.19
CA GLN A 102 -4.96 -0.38 10.10
C GLN A 102 -4.06 -1.06 9.06
N LYS A 103 -2.97 -1.69 9.50
CA LYS A 103 -2.06 -2.47 8.65
C LYS A 103 -2.78 -3.55 7.84
N HIS A 104 -3.65 -4.31 8.49
CA HIS A 104 -4.41 -5.37 7.85
C HIS A 104 -5.41 -4.83 6.83
N ILE A 105 -6.13 -3.76 7.16
CA ILE A 105 -7.08 -3.11 6.26
C ILE A 105 -6.38 -2.53 5.04
N PHE A 106 -5.26 -1.81 5.24
CA PHE A 106 -4.46 -1.28 4.14
C PHE A 106 -3.95 -2.40 3.22
N SER A 107 -3.34 -3.44 3.79
CA SER A 107 -2.84 -4.59 3.00
C SER A 107 -3.96 -5.25 2.21
N ALA A 108 -5.13 -5.46 2.81
CA ALA A 108 -6.28 -6.07 2.15
C ALA A 108 -6.84 -5.18 1.03
N THR A 109 -6.95 -3.87 1.29
CA THR A 109 -7.43 -2.89 0.30
C THR A 109 -6.50 -2.84 -0.90
N LEU A 110 -5.19 -2.76 -0.67
CA LEU A 110 -4.17 -2.74 -1.72
C LEU A 110 -4.21 -4.01 -2.58
N GLN A 111 -4.25 -5.18 -1.94
CA GLN A 111 -4.36 -6.46 -2.66
C GLN A 111 -5.67 -6.60 -3.43
N TYR A 112 -6.78 -6.11 -2.88
CA TYR A 112 -8.07 -6.16 -3.54
C TYR A 112 -8.14 -5.21 -4.73
N PHE A 113 -7.57 -4.01 -4.61
CA PHE A 113 -7.39 -3.06 -5.71
C PHE A 113 -6.57 -3.67 -6.86
N GLN A 114 -5.48 -4.39 -6.56
CA GLN A 114 -4.67 -5.05 -7.59
C GLN A 114 -5.48 -6.07 -8.41
N LYS A 115 -6.43 -6.77 -7.76
CA LYS A 115 -7.29 -7.77 -8.40
C LYS A 115 -8.49 -7.15 -9.13
N ASN A 116 -9.06 -6.09 -8.55
CA ASN A 116 -10.28 -5.44 -9.03
C ASN A 116 -10.07 -3.93 -9.18
N PRO A 117 -9.30 -3.46 -10.17
CA PRO A 117 -8.95 -2.06 -10.29
C PRO A 117 -10.20 -1.17 -10.51
N SER A 118 -10.42 -0.21 -9.61
CA SER A 118 -11.47 0.80 -9.73
C SER A 118 -11.01 2.10 -9.09
N GLN A 119 -11.62 3.22 -9.49
CA GLN A 119 -11.32 4.53 -8.91
C GLN A 119 -11.63 4.54 -7.41
N ASP A 120 -12.80 4.03 -7.01
CA ASP A 120 -13.21 3.89 -5.60
C ASP A 120 -12.17 3.17 -4.73
N LEU A 121 -11.61 2.05 -5.21
CA LEU A 121 -10.58 1.31 -4.47
C LEU A 121 -9.25 2.03 -4.48
N PHE A 122 -8.91 2.70 -5.58
CA PHE A 122 -7.69 3.49 -5.66
C PHE A 122 -7.72 4.66 -4.66
N ASP A 123 -8.82 5.42 -4.62
CA ASP A 123 -9.01 6.52 -3.68
C ASP A 123 -8.95 6.02 -2.23
N MET A 124 -9.50 4.83 -1.96
CA MET A 124 -9.40 4.17 -0.66
C MET A 124 -7.96 3.78 -0.31
N VAL A 125 -7.17 3.26 -1.27
CA VAL A 125 -5.74 2.98 -1.07
C VAL A 125 -5.00 4.26 -0.69
N ILE A 126 -5.21 5.35 -1.44
CA ILE A 126 -4.56 6.65 -1.16
C ILE A 126 -4.97 7.19 0.20
N SER A 127 -6.27 7.18 0.53
CA SER A 127 -6.75 7.63 1.84
C SER A 127 -6.16 6.83 3.00
N ASN A 128 -6.01 5.51 2.82
CA ASN A 128 -5.46 4.63 3.85
C ASN A 128 -3.95 4.80 4.04
N MET A 129 -3.22 5.42 3.11
CA MET A 129 -1.78 5.71 3.27
C MET A 129 -1.52 6.58 4.51
N ASN A 130 -2.42 7.53 4.79
CA ASN A 130 -2.32 8.43 5.96
C ASN A 130 -2.42 7.71 7.31
N MET A 131 -2.80 6.42 7.30
CA MET A 131 -2.92 5.60 8.51
C MET A 131 -1.72 4.66 8.70
N ILE A 132 -0.76 4.67 7.78
CA ILE A 132 0.43 3.83 7.88
C ILE A 132 1.33 4.40 8.98
N VAL A 133 1.70 3.54 9.92
CA VAL A 133 2.69 3.90 10.94
C VAL A 133 4.07 4.02 10.29
N GLU A 134 4.75 5.12 10.55
CA GLU A 134 5.97 5.53 9.84
C GLU A 134 7.15 4.56 10.02
N ASN A 135 7.12 3.72 11.05
CA ASN A 135 8.14 2.70 11.32
C ASN A 135 7.71 1.27 10.92
N ASP A 136 6.52 1.08 10.32
CA ASP A 136 6.04 -0.23 9.87
C ASP A 136 6.65 -0.58 8.49
N THR A 137 7.90 -1.02 8.53
CA THR A 137 8.70 -1.35 7.33
C THR A 137 8.01 -2.32 6.39
N GLU A 138 7.25 -3.30 6.91
CA GLU A 138 6.51 -4.26 6.07
C GLU A 138 5.45 -3.57 5.21
N THR A 139 4.73 -2.61 5.79
CA THR A 139 3.68 -1.86 5.08
C THR A 139 4.29 -0.87 4.09
N LEU A 140 5.39 -0.21 4.48
CA LEU A 140 6.14 0.67 3.60
C LEU A 140 6.77 -0.07 2.41
N ASP A 141 7.33 -1.26 2.64
CA ASP A 141 7.86 -2.13 1.58
C ASP A 141 6.74 -2.53 0.61
N LYS A 142 5.58 -2.96 1.13
CA LYS A 142 4.41 -3.24 0.29
C LYS A 142 4.02 -2.03 -0.55
N LEU A 143 4.03 -0.83 0.02
CA LEU A 143 3.68 0.38 -0.70
C LEU A 143 4.63 0.66 -1.87
N SER A 144 5.95 0.55 -1.65
CA SER A 144 6.94 0.83 -2.70
C SER A 144 7.02 -0.23 -3.81
N PHE A 145 6.74 -1.50 -3.50
CA PHE A 145 6.93 -2.62 -4.44
C PHE A 145 5.64 -3.14 -5.07
N THR A 146 4.50 -2.51 -4.78
CA THR A 146 3.21 -2.93 -5.32
C THR A 146 3.10 -2.65 -6.81
N LYS A 147 2.74 -3.69 -7.57
CA LYS A 147 2.37 -3.56 -8.98
C LYS A 147 0.97 -2.95 -9.08
N VAL A 148 0.91 -1.74 -9.63
CA VAL A 148 -0.33 -0.99 -9.85
C VAL A 148 -0.72 -1.02 -11.34
N PRO A 149 -2.02 -1.18 -11.67
CA PRO A 149 -2.50 -1.14 -13.04
C PRO A 149 -2.10 0.16 -13.77
N ARG A 150 -1.78 0.08 -15.06
CA ARG A 150 -1.16 1.16 -15.85
C ARG A 150 -1.88 2.51 -15.69
N ARG A 151 -3.21 2.51 -15.73
CA ARG A 151 -4.05 3.73 -15.61
C ARG A 151 -3.81 4.52 -14.32
N TYR A 152 -3.49 3.86 -13.20
CA TYR A 152 -3.35 4.50 -11.89
C TYR A 152 -1.89 4.75 -11.51
N ARG A 153 -0.94 4.25 -12.31
CA ARG A 153 0.47 4.12 -11.91
C ARG A 153 1.14 5.47 -11.66
N VAL A 154 0.88 6.46 -12.51
CA VAL A 154 1.45 7.80 -12.40
C VAL A 154 1.04 8.45 -11.09
N VAL A 155 -0.28 8.58 -10.88
CA VAL A 155 -0.85 9.17 -9.66
C VAL A 155 -0.41 8.40 -8.41
N TYR A 156 -0.34 7.07 -8.49
CA TYR A 156 0.15 6.25 -7.38
C TYR A 156 1.61 6.57 -7.03
N VAL A 157 2.49 6.67 -8.02
CA VAL A 157 3.91 6.97 -7.80
C VAL A 157 4.08 8.36 -7.18
N GLU A 158 3.38 9.37 -7.69
CA GLU A 158 3.43 10.73 -7.13
C GLU A 158 2.93 10.76 -5.68
N LYS A 159 1.82 10.08 -5.39
CA LYS A 159 1.27 10.00 -4.02
C LYS A 159 2.15 9.23 -3.06
N CYS A 160 2.76 8.13 -3.50
CA CYS A 160 3.74 7.40 -2.71
C CYS A 160 4.96 8.28 -2.42
N TRP A 161 5.44 9.04 -3.40
CA TRP A 161 6.58 9.93 -3.23
C TRP A 161 6.28 11.01 -2.18
N GLU A 162 5.16 11.71 -2.33
CA GLU A 162 4.68 12.72 -1.36
C GLU A 162 4.58 12.13 0.05
N PHE A 163 4.02 10.93 0.17
CA PHE A 163 3.92 10.21 1.44
C PHE A 163 5.31 9.95 2.07
N PHE A 164 6.26 9.41 1.31
CA PHE A 164 7.60 9.10 1.82
C PHE A 164 8.38 10.37 2.21
N GLU A 165 8.26 11.45 1.45
CA GLU A 165 8.85 12.74 1.83
C GLU A 165 8.25 13.31 3.12
N ASN A 166 6.95 13.14 3.33
CA ASN A 166 6.30 13.61 4.55
C ASN A 166 6.79 12.86 5.79
N ILE A 167 6.92 11.54 5.73
CA ILE A 167 7.46 10.79 6.89
C ILE A 167 8.98 10.96 7.05
N ARG A 168 9.72 11.33 6.00
CA ARG A 168 11.16 11.69 6.10
C ARG A 168 11.39 12.84 7.09
N LYS A 169 10.45 13.78 7.17
CA LYS A 169 10.49 14.92 8.11
C LYS A 169 10.52 14.47 9.58
N ASN A 170 10.06 13.26 9.86
CA ASN A 170 10.05 12.65 11.18
C ASN A 170 11.26 11.72 11.41
N GLU A 171 12.37 11.98 10.73
CA GLU A 171 13.65 11.27 10.84
C GLU A 171 13.61 9.78 10.40
N VAL A 172 12.56 9.37 9.70
CA VAL A 172 12.46 8.02 9.14
C VAL A 172 13.34 7.88 7.89
N LYS A 173 14.15 6.82 7.85
CA LYS A 173 15.02 6.51 6.70
C LYS A 173 14.21 5.97 5.51
N VAL A 174 13.75 6.87 4.66
CA VAL A 174 12.93 6.53 3.47
C VAL A 174 13.69 6.40 2.15
N ASN A 175 14.99 6.69 2.12
CA ASN A 175 15.76 6.76 0.87
C ASN A 175 15.65 5.49 0.02
N LYS A 176 15.56 4.31 0.64
CA LYS A 176 15.36 3.04 -0.10
C LYS A 176 14.04 3.02 -0.88
N TYR A 177 12.98 3.64 -0.35
CA TYR A 177 11.65 3.69 -0.95
C TYR A 177 11.61 4.69 -2.10
N LEU A 178 12.15 5.89 -1.88
CA LEU A 178 12.27 6.92 -2.92
C LEU A 178 13.12 6.43 -4.10
N ARG A 179 14.25 5.74 -3.82
CA ARG A 179 15.08 5.09 -4.86
C ARG A 179 14.28 4.04 -5.65
N SER A 180 13.47 3.22 -4.97
CA SER A 180 12.62 2.23 -5.63
C SER A 180 11.60 2.89 -6.58
N LEU A 181 10.95 3.96 -6.14
CA LEU A 181 10.03 4.74 -6.98
C LEU A 181 10.75 5.39 -8.16
N LEU A 182 11.94 5.94 -7.95
CA LEU A 182 12.74 6.52 -9.03
C LEU A 182 13.10 5.49 -10.09
N ILE A 183 13.51 4.27 -9.68
CA ILE A 183 13.77 3.17 -10.62
C ILE A 183 12.52 2.83 -11.43
N ILE A 184 11.34 2.78 -10.80
CA ILE A 184 10.07 2.53 -11.49
C ILE A 184 9.80 3.60 -12.56
N ILE A 185 10.02 4.88 -12.23
CA ILE A 185 9.87 5.99 -13.17
C ILE A 185 10.85 5.85 -14.34
N LEU A 186 12.13 5.60 -14.05
CA LEU A 186 13.20 5.52 -15.06
C LEU A 186 13.04 4.32 -16.00
N HIS A 187 12.45 3.22 -15.53
CA HIS A 187 12.20 2.03 -16.34
C HIS A 187 11.01 2.15 -17.30
N SER A 188 10.22 3.22 -17.22
CA SER A 188 9.01 3.37 -18.02
C SER A 188 8.84 4.79 -18.56
N THR A 189 9.17 4.96 -19.84
CA THR A 189 8.99 6.24 -20.55
C THR A 189 7.55 6.74 -20.45
N ASP A 190 6.56 5.85 -20.52
CA ASP A 190 5.14 6.21 -20.35
C ASP A 190 4.86 6.91 -19.02
N ILE A 191 5.43 6.40 -17.91
CA ILE A 191 5.28 7.03 -16.60
C ILE A 191 5.93 8.40 -16.64
N LEU A 192 7.19 8.45 -17.10
CA LEU A 192 8.01 9.66 -17.10
C LEU A 192 7.36 10.82 -17.88
N VAL A 193 6.77 10.53 -19.05
CA VAL A 193 6.08 11.53 -19.88
C VAL A 193 4.76 11.97 -19.25
N SER A 194 4.13 11.10 -18.46
CA SER A 194 2.82 11.35 -17.85
C SER A 194 2.89 12.01 -16.47
N LEU A 195 4.08 12.14 -15.86
CA LEU A 195 4.25 12.82 -14.58
C LEU A 195 3.79 14.29 -14.66
N SER A 196 3.20 14.80 -13.58
CA SER A 196 2.83 16.20 -13.51
C SER A 196 4.06 17.12 -13.63
N PRO A 197 3.96 18.26 -14.33
CA PRO A 197 5.06 19.23 -14.41
C PRO A 197 5.54 19.69 -13.03
N GLU A 198 4.62 19.87 -12.09
CA GLU A 198 4.88 20.29 -10.72
C GLU A 198 5.72 19.25 -9.97
N PHE A 199 5.36 17.97 -10.11
CA PHE A 199 6.14 16.88 -9.53
C PHE A 199 7.56 16.86 -10.11
N CYS A 200 7.72 16.93 -11.43
CA CYS A 200 9.06 16.93 -12.03
C CYS A 200 9.92 18.12 -11.57
N LYS A 201 9.35 19.32 -11.51
CA LYS A 201 10.05 20.52 -11.01
C LYS A 201 10.44 20.37 -9.54
N HIS A 202 9.56 19.80 -8.71
CA HIS A 202 9.85 19.50 -7.31
C HIS A 202 11.03 18.53 -7.18
N ILE A 203 11.00 17.40 -7.90
CA ILE A 203 12.09 16.41 -7.87
C ILE A 203 13.43 17.02 -8.30
N ILE A 204 13.45 17.82 -9.38
CA ILE A 204 14.67 18.46 -9.86
C ILE A 204 15.19 19.50 -8.85
N ASN A 205 14.32 20.35 -8.29
CA ASN A 205 14.74 21.32 -7.29
C ASN A 205 15.27 20.63 -6.02
N HIS A 206 14.53 19.68 -5.48
CA HIS A 206 14.85 19.14 -4.17
C HIS A 206 16.00 18.14 -4.22
N TYR A 207 16.12 17.32 -5.27
CA TYR A 207 17.14 16.26 -5.30
C TYR A 207 18.31 16.55 -6.23
N PHE A 208 18.09 17.26 -7.34
CA PHE A 208 19.19 17.60 -8.26
C PHE A 208 19.85 18.92 -7.89
N LYS A 209 19.08 20.00 -7.63
CA LYS A 209 19.65 21.32 -7.28
C LYS A 209 20.25 21.36 -5.88
N GLU A 210 19.58 20.80 -4.88
CA GLU A 210 20.08 20.85 -3.49
C GLU A 210 21.16 19.79 -3.21
N GLN A 211 21.49 18.94 -4.19
CA GLN A 211 22.49 17.86 -4.08
C GLN A 211 22.27 17.00 -2.85
N HIS A 212 21.02 16.59 -2.60
CA HIS A 212 20.74 15.60 -1.58
C HIS A 212 21.37 14.25 -2.00
N ASP A 213 22.57 13.96 -1.49
CA ASP A 213 23.46 12.80 -1.75
C ASP A 213 22.82 11.40 -1.59
N ASP A 214 21.54 11.36 -1.25
CA ASP A 214 20.83 10.16 -0.88
C ASP A 214 20.07 9.49 -2.03
N LEU A 215 19.87 10.13 -3.18
CA LEU A 215 19.24 9.50 -4.35
C LEU A 215 20.20 9.36 -5.53
N LEU A 216 20.56 8.12 -5.83
CA LEU A 216 21.31 7.77 -7.05
C LEU A 216 20.43 7.95 -8.29
N ASN A 217 21.06 8.23 -9.44
CA ASN A 217 20.43 8.37 -10.77
C ASN A 217 19.59 9.62 -10.98
N MET A 218 19.81 10.68 -10.20
CA MET A 218 19.11 11.96 -10.39
C MET A 218 19.48 12.63 -11.71
N GLU A 219 20.74 12.51 -12.14
CA GLU A 219 21.21 13.00 -13.44
C GLU A 219 20.50 12.27 -14.58
N LEU A 220 20.32 10.96 -14.46
CA LEU A 220 19.60 10.16 -15.45
C LEU A 220 18.12 10.56 -15.52
N PHE A 221 17.51 10.84 -14.36
CA PHE A 221 16.14 11.39 -14.31
C PHE A 221 16.05 12.73 -15.04
N VAL A 222 16.94 13.68 -14.73
CA VAL A 222 16.98 14.99 -15.39
C VAL A 222 17.17 14.85 -16.90
N CYS A 223 18.14 14.06 -17.35
CA CYS A 223 18.38 13.80 -18.76
C CYS A 223 17.15 13.21 -19.46
N ASN A 224 16.46 12.27 -18.82
CA ASN A 224 15.26 11.67 -19.40
C ASN A 224 14.09 12.65 -19.45
N ILE A 225 13.93 13.52 -18.45
CA ILE A 225 12.92 14.60 -18.47
C ILE A 225 13.18 15.54 -19.64
N LEU A 226 14.43 15.97 -19.84
CA LEU A 226 14.82 16.81 -20.97
C LEU A 226 14.60 16.12 -22.33
N ARG A 227 14.82 14.81 -22.38
CA ARG A 227 14.75 14.03 -23.63
C ARG A 227 13.33 13.67 -24.06
N TYR A 228 12.46 13.27 -23.12
CA TYR A 228 11.20 12.62 -23.45
C TYR A 228 9.95 13.49 -23.19
N ARG A 229 10.06 14.59 -22.44
CA ARG A 229 8.93 15.51 -22.21
C ARG A 229 8.92 16.64 -23.23
N ASP A 230 8.52 16.31 -24.46
CA ASP A 230 8.58 17.22 -25.60
C ASP A 230 7.76 18.50 -25.41
N VAL A 231 6.59 18.41 -24.75
CA VAL A 231 5.69 19.55 -24.54
C VAL A 231 6.31 20.62 -23.66
N GLU A 232 6.97 20.24 -22.55
CA GLU A 232 7.62 21.18 -21.63
C GLU A 232 9.13 21.30 -21.87
N GLN A 233 9.64 20.76 -22.99
CA GLN A 233 11.07 20.55 -23.21
C GLN A 233 11.88 21.85 -23.09
N THR A 234 11.48 22.91 -23.79
CA THR A 234 12.19 24.21 -23.75
C THR A 234 12.23 24.80 -22.34
N GLU A 235 11.12 24.73 -21.61
CA GLU A 235 11.06 25.22 -20.23
C GLU A 235 11.93 24.39 -19.29
N ASN A 236 11.90 23.06 -19.44
CA ASN A 236 12.73 22.15 -18.67
C ASN A 236 14.22 22.39 -18.93
N PHE A 237 14.63 22.61 -20.20
CA PHE A 237 15.99 22.96 -20.55
C PHE A 237 16.41 24.27 -19.89
N ARG A 238 15.62 25.34 -20.03
CA ARG A 238 15.91 26.63 -19.38
C ARG A 238 16.11 26.46 -17.86
N PHE A 239 15.15 25.79 -17.22
CA PHE A 239 15.16 25.58 -15.77
C PHE A 239 16.36 24.76 -15.28
N VAL A 240 16.72 23.68 -15.96
CA VAL A 240 17.88 22.85 -15.60
C VAL A 240 19.20 23.60 -15.85
N PHE A 241 19.31 24.34 -16.96
CA PHE A 241 20.53 25.10 -17.26
C PHE A 241 20.74 26.29 -16.31
N GLU A 242 19.67 26.89 -15.80
CA GLU A 242 19.75 27.87 -14.70
C GLU A 242 20.37 27.23 -13.45
N ILE A 243 19.93 26.03 -13.07
CA ILE A 243 20.50 25.29 -11.93
C ILE A 243 21.99 24.97 -12.15
N ILE A 244 22.36 24.47 -13.32
CA ILE A 244 23.75 24.15 -13.66
C ILE A 244 24.64 25.41 -13.61
N SER A 245 24.13 26.55 -14.09
CA SER A 245 24.85 27.82 -14.05
C SER A 245 25.08 28.29 -12.61
N MET A 246 24.12 28.08 -11.70
CA MET A 246 24.30 28.36 -10.27
C MET A 246 25.42 27.51 -9.66
N PHE A 247 25.49 26.22 -10.00
CA PHE A 247 26.57 25.35 -9.53
C PHE A 247 27.94 25.81 -10.01
N LYS A 248 28.06 26.19 -11.28
CA LYS A 248 29.32 26.71 -11.83
C LYS A 248 29.78 27.97 -11.08
N ALA A 249 28.88 28.92 -10.84
CA ALA A 249 29.19 30.15 -10.14
C ALA A 249 29.61 29.91 -8.67
N ASN A 250 28.98 28.96 -7.98
CA ASN A 250 29.35 28.60 -6.61
C ASN A 250 30.74 27.94 -6.54
N ASN A 251 31.03 27.01 -7.45
CA ASN A 251 32.34 26.35 -7.52
C ASN A 251 33.47 27.33 -7.83
N GLU A 252 33.23 28.33 -8.70
CA GLU A 252 34.21 29.39 -8.99
C GLU A 252 34.48 30.26 -7.74
N ARG A 253 33.45 30.58 -6.95
CA ARG A 253 33.60 31.34 -5.69
C ARG A 253 34.37 30.55 -4.62
N GLU A 254 34.13 29.26 -4.48
CA GLU A 254 34.83 28.42 -3.50
C GLU A 254 36.31 28.24 -3.84
N ARG A 255 36.64 28.11 -5.13
CA ARG A 255 38.03 28.10 -5.60
C ARG A 255 38.75 29.39 -5.24
N ILE A 256 38.14 30.55 -5.46
CA ILE A 256 38.76 31.84 -5.10
C ILE A 256 39.02 31.93 -3.59
N LYS A 257 38.11 31.45 -2.73
CA LYS A 257 38.30 31.41 -1.27
C LYS A 257 39.39 30.47 -0.79
N THR A 258 39.83 29.49 -1.58
CA THR A 258 40.93 28.58 -1.22
C THR A 258 42.31 29.12 -1.59
N PHE A 259 42.37 30.21 -2.37
CA PHE A 259 43.61 30.87 -2.79
C PHE A 259 43.96 32.13 -1.97
N PHE A 260 43.12 32.53 -1.02
CA PHE A 260 43.32 33.63 -0.07
C PHE A 260 43.19 33.11 1.36
#